data_AF-A0A4Q6AMQ6-F1
#
_entry.id   AF-A0A4Q6AMQ6-F1
#
_cell.length_a   1.000
_cell.length_b   1.000
_cell.length_c   1.000
_cell.angle_alpha   90.00
_cell.angle_beta   90.00
_cell.angle_gamma   90.00
#
_symmetry.space_group_name_H-M   'P 1'
#
loop_
_entity.id
_entity.type
_entity.pdbx_description
1 polymer ?
#
loop_
_entity_poly.entity_id
_entity_poly.type
_entity_poly.pdbx_seq_one_letter_code
_entity_poly.pdbx_strand_id
1 'polypeptide(L)'
;MKSARSFLLFSLLLCFGVTNAQSPTAPASGFNLFTKQGATVRSSHAEGPAAVGGDLTIAGDWGVTFNVPGTFQVGGKTIGLVVGGKVVWQSGNQFHVNNGTYVKIGDGTGTTVWYYNDQTPPINTTNLRITPSTGGWSNSLHIGLTQSAAALGVSSTVNPVIEPGVINFTSAFNTLESNSTAMGALTDNAIVYNVDNISGGPISHTNMPNKIRLFLNPGLNVLNVNYSDIQNLQEIGFDNSTPPSATRYLVINVMNSGSVSWSGNFNAVGLSTGGSYATGNSYSHILWNFPNLTGNLTISGSAWAGTVFAPFANVYKSGNSNIEGQVIAKQFIMNSGSGGELHPWTFLPTVLPTGSAPSTSICASPTTSSFTTPRSTVLSRRSRPSRCP
;
A
#
# COMPACT_ATOMS: atom_id res chain seq x y z
N MET A 1 -69.12 11.37 -22.25
CA MET A 1 -68.03 12.00 -21.48
C MET A 1 -67.61 11.07 -20.34
N LYS A 2 -66.57 10.25 -20.55
CA LYS A 2 -65.90 9.50 -19.48
C LYS A 2 -64.39 9.60 -19.72
N SER A 3 -63.73 10.25 -18.78
CA SER A 3 -62.31 10.59 -18.76
C SER A 3 -61.48 9.35 -18.46
N ALA A 4 -60.48 9.07 -19.30
CA ALA A 4 -59.44 8.09 -19.03
C ALA A 4 -58.28 8.79 -18.31
N ARG A 5 -57.93 8.31 -17.10
CA ARG A 5 -56.72 8.72 -16.38
C ARG A 5 -55.64 7.67 -16.60
N SER A 6 -54.62 8.02 -17.38
CA SER A 6 -53.37 7.26 -17.49
C SER A 6 -52.55 7.44 -16.22
N PHE A 7 -52.22 6.35 -15.54
CA PHE A 7 -51.18 6.30 -14.52
C PHE A 7 -49.85 5.95 -15.20
N LEU A 8 -48.90 6.86 -15.17
CA LEU A 8 -47.51 6.63 -15.57
C LEU A 8 -46.77 6.07 -14.34
N LEU A 9 -46.38 4.78 -14.37
CA LEU A 9 -45.47 4.22 -13.37
C LEU A 9 -44.02 4.59 -13.75
N PHE A 10 -43.39 5.45 -12.96
CA PHE A 10 -41.94 5.66 -13.01
C PHE A 10 -41.27 4.55 -12.19
N SER A 11 -40.62 3.58 -12.85
CA SER A 11 -39.74 2.62 -12.16
C SER A 11 -38.38 3.28 -11.93
N LEU A 12 -38.09 3.62 -10.68
CA LEU A 12 -36.79 4.10 -10.24
C LEU A 12 -35.84 2.89 -10.11
N LEU A 13 -34.99 2.70 -11.11
CA LEU A 13 -33.96 1.66 -11.08
C LEU A 13 -32.82 2.10 -10.16
N LEU A 14 -32.83 1.66 -8.91
CA LEU A 14 -31.72 1.81 -7.97
C LEU A 14 -30.61 0.84 -8.36
N CYS A 15 -29.60 1.31 -9.10
CA CYS A 15 -28.35 0.59 -9.27
C CYS A 15 -27.58 0.60 -7.95
N PHE A 16 -27.72 -0.47 -7.15
CA PHE A 16 -26.77 -0.75 -6.07
C PHE A 16 -25.45 -1.20 -6.70
N GLY A 17 -24.45 -0.32 -6.67
CA GLY A 17 -23.09 -0.68 -7.04
C GLY A 17 -22.55 -1.71 -6.06
N VAL A 18 -22.14 -2.87 -6.56
CA VAL A 18 -21.42 -3.87 -5.76
C VAL A 18 -20.03 -3.31 -5.47
N THR A 19 -19.82 -2.80 -4.26
CA THR A 19 -18.47 -2.46 -3.80
C THR A 19 -17.75 -3.78 -3.52
N ASN A 20 -16.83 -4.16 -4.40
CA ASN A 20 -15.91 -5.24 -4.07
C ASN A 20 -15.07 -4.77 -2.88
N ALA A 21 -15.20 -5.48 -1.78
CA ALA A 21 -14.32 -5.46 -0.62
C ALA A 21 -12.85 -5.46 -1.09
N GLN A 22 -12.16 -4.32 -0.94
CA GLN A 22 -10.72 -4.21 -1.21
C GLN A 22 -10.03 -3.58 0.01
N SER A 23 -8.73 -3.86 0.16
CA SER A 23 -7.92 -3.21 1.20
C SER A 23 -8.06 -1.68 1.09
N PRO A 24 -8.17 -0.96 2.22
CA PRO A 24 -8.25 0.50 2.21
C PRO A 24 -7.03 1.15 1.53
N THR A 25 -5.91 0.44 1.41
CA THR A 25 -4.69 0.90 0.75
C THR A 25 -4.57 0.46 -0.72
N ALA A 26 -5.55 -0.27 -1.26
CA ALA A 26 -5.53 -0.76 -2.64
C ALA A 26 -5.24 0.31 -3.71
N PRO A 27 -5.72 1.58 -3.60
CA PRO A 27 -5.35 2.62 -4.56
C PRO A 27 -3.85 2.92 -4.64
N ALA A 28 -3.07 2.57 -3.62
CA ALA A 28 -1.61 2.67 -3.63
C ALA A 28 -0.94 1.54 -4.44
N SER A 29 -1.70 0.65 -5.07
CA SER A 29 -1.20 -0.36 -6.03
C SER A 29 -0.04 -1.23 -5.54
N GLY A 30 0.03 -1.47 -4.23
CA GLY A 30 1.09 -2.27 -3.61
C GLY A 30 2.45 -1.58 -3.46
N PHE A 31 2.55 -0.28 -3.74
CA PHE A 31 3.79 0.48 -3.51
C PHE A 31 4.12 0.56 -2.01
N ASN A 32 5.35 0.24 -1.61
CA ASN A 32 5.81 0.31 -0.22
C ASN A 32 5.82 1.76 0.29
N LEU A 33 6.20 2.71 -0.57
CA LEU A 33 6.04 4.15 -0.35
C LEU A 33 5.11 4.71 -1.42
N PHE A 34 4.03 5.38 -1.03
CA PHE A 34 3.09 6.03 -1.94
C PHE A 34 2.76 7.45 -1.47
N THR A 35 3.15 8.48 -2.23
CA THR A 35 2.91 9.88 -1.84
C THR A 35 2.05 10.66 -2.83
N LYS A 36 1.22 11.57 -2.33
CA LYS A 36 0.38 12.45 -3.15
C LYS A 36 1.22 13.49 -3.89
N GLN A 37 2.13 14.09 -3.14
CA GLN A 37 3.04 15.14 -3.56
C GLN A 37 4.45 14.54 -3.64
N GLY A 38 5.46 15.35 -3.32
CA GLY A 38 6.85 14.94 -3.42
C GLY A 38 7.33 13.99 -2.33
N ALA A 39 8.57 13.56 -2.50
CA ALA A 39 9.34 12.86 -1.48
C ALA A 39 10.78 13.39 -1.45
N THR A 40 11.38 13.47 -0.27
CA THR A 40 12.82 13.76 -0.10
C THR A 40 13.48 12.59 0.59
N VAL A 41 14.52 12.03 -0.03
CA VAL A 41 15.19 10.81 0.40
C VAL A 41 16.69 11.02 0.53
N ARG A 42 17.31 10.42 1.56
CA ARG A 42 18.69 10.76 1.96
C ARG A 42 19.59 9.57 2.33
N SER A 43 19.08 8.53 2.96
CA SER A 43 19.88 7.38 3.39
C SER A 43 19.02 6.12 3.46
N SER A 44 19.62 4.92 3.49
CA SER A 44 18.93 3.62 3.57
C SER A 44 18.24 3.18 2.27
N HIS A 45 17.08 2.54 2.37
CA HIS A 45 16.30 2.05 1.25
C HIS A 45 14.84 1.76 1.62
N ALA A 46 14.02 1.52 0.59
CA ALA A 46 12.79 0.75 0.68
C ALA A 46 13.02 -0.64 0.10
N GLU A 47 12.59 -1.66 0.81
CA GLU A 47 12.65 -3.05 0.36
C GLU A 47 11.65 -3.34 -0.77
N GLY A 48 10.53 -2.61 -0.83
CA GLY A 48 9.57 -2.65 -1.92
C GLY A 48 9.66 -1.46 -2.88
N PRO A 49 8.74 -1.39 -3.87
CA PRO A 49 8.71 -0.30 -4.85
C PRO A 49 8.18 1.00 -4.25
N ALA A 50 8.48 2.14 -4.87
CA ALA A 50 7.99 3.46 -4.46
C ALA A 50 7.30 4.22 -5.60
N ALA A 51 6.26 4.98 -5.27
CA ALA A 51 5.61 5.92 -6.18
C ALA A 51 5.40 7.28 -5.50
N VAL A 52 5.90 8.32 -6.16
CA VAL A 52 5.89 9.70 -5.68
C VAL A 52 5.05 10.53 -6.64
N GLY A 53 3.94 11.12 -6.19
CA GLY A 53 3.02 11.84 -7.06
C GLY A 53 3.55 13.17 -7.60
N GLY A 54 4.46 13.80 -6.86
CA GLY A 54 5.17 15.02 -7.26
C GLY A 54 6.65 14.79 -7.55
N ASP A 55 7.47 15.77 -7.16
CA ASP A 55 8.92 15.72 -7.37
C ASP A 55 9.60 14.78 -6.36
N LEU A 56 10.59 14.02 -6.84
CA LEU A 56 11.49 13.23 -5.99
C LEU A 56 12.79 13.98 -5.79
N THR A 57 13.10 14.37 -4.57
CA THR A 57 14.37 15.00 -4.20
C THR A 57 15.34 13.94 -3.69
N ILE A 58 16.44 13.74 -4.43
CA ILE A 58 17.55 12.86 -4.05
C ILE A 58 18.58 13.71 -3.29
N ALA A 59 18.54 13.61 -1.97
CA ALA A 59 19.39 14.35 -1.03
C ALA A 59 20.49 13.47 -0.39
N GLY A 60 20.68 12.25 -0.88
CA GLY A 60 21.72 11.31 -0.47
C GLY A 60 21.52 9.94 -1.13
N ASP A 61 22.21 8.92 -0.62
CA ASP A 61 22.13 7.55 -1.14
C ASP A 61 20.81 6.91 -0.71
N TRP A 62 20.04 6.36 -1.66
CA TRP A 62 18.81 5.65 -1.33
C TRP A 62 18.56 4.54 -2.35
N GLY A 63 17.47 3.80 -2.19
CA GLY A 63 17.00 2.96 -3.27
C GLY A 63 15.72 2.24 -2.91
N VAL A 64 15.20 1.51 -3.89
CA VAL A 64 13.92 0.83 -3.82
C VAL A 64 14.07 -0.61 -4.28
N THR A 65 13.08 -1.43 -3.96
CA THR A 65 12.99 -2.83 -4.41
C THR A 65 14.20 -3.68 -4.01
N PHE A 66 14.74 -3.51 -2.79
CA PHE A 66 15.85 -4.34 -2.30
C PHE A 66 15.45 -5.81 -2.05
N ASN A 67 14.17 -6.07 -1.75
CA ASN A 67 13.67 -7.40 -1.42
C ASN A 67 12.53 -7.82 -2.36
N VAL A 68 11.55 -6.92 -2.58
CA VAL A 68 10.33 -7.23 -3.33
C VAL A 68 10.20 -6.30 -4.55
N PRO A 69 10.04 -6.83 -5.78
CA PRO A 69 9.93 -6.01 -7.00
C PRO A 69 8.59 -5.28 -7.13
N GLY A 70 7.55 -5.74 -6.44
CA GLY A 70 6.18 -5.26 -6.60
C GLY A 70 5.46 -5.86 -7.80
N THR A 71 4.25 -5.38 -8.05
CA THR A 71 3.34 -5.93 -9.08
C THR A 71 2.84 -4.90 -10.08
N PHE A 72 3.08 -3.60 -9.85
CA PHE A 72 2.65 -2.55 -10.78
C PHE A 72 3.45 -2.61 -12.07
N GLN A 73 2.77 -2.57 -13.22
CA GLN A 73 3.39 -2.70 -14.54
C GLN A 73 3.01 -1.58 -15.50
N VAL A 74 3.97 -1.17 -16.32
CA VAL A 74 3.75 -0.30 -17.48
C VAL A 74 4.44 -0.91 -18.69
N GLY A 75 3.70 -1.10 -19.79
CA GLY A 75 4.23 -1.77 -20.98
C GLY A 75 4.76 -3.19 -20.72
N GLY A 76 4.13 -3.92 -19.79
CA GLY A 76 4.54 -5.27 -19.39
C GLY A 76 5.83 -5.35 -18.58
N LYS A 77 6.33 -4.22 -18.04
CA LYS A 77 7.52 -4.17 -17.18
C LYS A 77 7.12 -3.80 -15.76
N THR A 78 7.61 -4.55 -14.78
CA THR A 78 7.43 -4.24 -13.37
C THR A 78 8.17 -2.95 -13.03
N ILE A 79 7.46 -1.99 -12.43
CA ILE A 79 8.00 -0.67 -12.11
C ILE A 79 8.36 -0.61 -10.62
N GLY A 80 9.63 -0.40 -10.34
CA GLY A 80 10.15 -0.25 -8.97
C GLY A 80 10.07 1.18 -8.46
N LEU A 81 10.08 2.16 -9.38
CA LEU A 81 10.00 3.58 -9.06
C LEU A 81 9.09 4.32 -10.05
N VAL A 82 8.10 5.04 -9.52
CA VAL A 82 7.34 6.06 -10.25
C VAL A 82 7.59 7.44 -9.63
N VAL A 83 7.94 8.42 -10.44
CA VAL A 83 7.98 9.84 -10.08
C VAL A 83 7.00 10.57 -10.99
N GLY A 84 5.92 11.12 -10.43
CA GLY A 84 4.89 11.82 -11.18
C GLY A 84 5.35 13.20 -11.68
N GLY A 85 6.23 13.86 -10.93
CA GLY A 85 6.91 15.09 -11.32
C GLY A 85 8.31 14.83 -11.89
N LYS A 86 9.26 15.71 -11.52
CA LYS A 86 10.67 15.60 -11.91
C LYS A 86 11.54 15.04 -10.78
N VAL A 87 12.75 14.64 -11.14
CA VAL A 87 13.81 14.34 -10.17
C VAL A 87 14.58 15.63 -9.86
N VAL A 88 14.71 15.94 -8.57
CA VAL A 88 15.51 17.04 -8.06
C VAL A 88 16.81 16.47 -7.48
N TRP A 89 17.91 16.75 -8.15
CA TRP A 89 19.24 16.27 -7.82
C TRP A 89 19.93 17.21 -6.83
N GLN A 90 20.19 16.77 -5.60
CA GLN A 90 20.88 17.58 -4.59
C GLN A 90 22.23 16.99 -4.19
N SER A 91 22.25 15.75 -3.70
CA SER A 91 23.47 15.10 -3.21
C SER A 91 23.32 13.58 -3.16
N GLY A 92 24.42 12.90 -2.89
CA GLY A 92 24.50 11.44 -2.88
C GLY A 92 25.44 10.94 -3.97
N ASN A 93 25.66 9.63 -3.94
CA ASN A 93 26.29 8.89 -5.01
C ASN A 93 25.17 8.17 -5.76
N GLN A 94 24.58 7.11 -5.22
CA GLN A 94 23.69 6.27 -6.00
C GLN A 94 22.29 6.15 -5.41
N PHE A 95 21.29 6.32 -6.28
CA PHE A 95 19.94 5.83 -6.06
C PHE A 95 19.79 4.47 -6.76
N HIS A 96 19.48 3.41 -6.02
CA HIS A 96 19.34 2.07 -6.59
C HIS A 96 17.89 1.71 -6.95
N VAL A 97 17.71 1.13 -8.14
CA VAL A 97 16.47 0.45 -8.53
C VAL A 97 16.80 -1.01 -8.85
N ASN A 98 16.45 -1.87 -7.91
CA ASN A 98 16.90 -3.26 -7.82
C ASN A 98 15.87 -4.25 -8.40
N ASN A 99 16.14 -5.55 -8.22
CA ASN A 99 15.27 -6.65 -8.60
C ASN A 99 14.75 -6.65 -10.05
N GLY A 100 15.58 -6.15 -10.98
CA GLY A 100 15.24 -6.07 -12.40
C GLY A 100 14.04 -5.19 -12.73
N THR A 101 13.66 -4.31 -11.79
CA THR A 101 12.53 -3.40 -11.98
C THR A 101 12.90 -2.17 -12.79
N TYR A 102 11.88 -1.51 -13.33
CA TYR A 102 12.01 -0.36 -14.22
C TYR A 102 11.52 0.94 -13.57
N VAL A 103 11.75 2.07 -14.24
CA VAL A 103 11.49 3.42 -13.72
C VAL A 103 10.58 4.21 -14.66
N LYS A 104 9.67 5.00 -14.08
CA LYS A 104 8.86 5.99 -14.78
C LYS A 104 9.00 7.36 -14.13
N ILE A 105 9.25 8.39 -14.95
CA ILE A 105 9.38 9.78 -14.54
C ILE A 105 8.45 10.62 -15.41
N GLY A 106 7.58 11.44 -14.80
CA GLY A 106 6.59 12.21 -15.53
C GLY A 106 7.16 13.45 -16.20
N ASP A 107 8.17 14.08 -15.60
CA ASP A 107 8.85 15.26 -16.14
C ASP A 107 10.37 15.02 -16.22
N GLY A 108 10.90 15.02 -17.45
CA GLY A 108 12.32 14.81 -17.73
C GLY A 108 13.20 16.06 -17.51
N THR A 109 12.63 17.20 -17.10
CA THR A 109 13.38 18.44 -16.89
C THR A 109 14.53 18.24 -15.90
N GLY A 110 15.73 18.70 -16.29
CA GLY A 110 16.94 18.58 -15.47
C GLY A 110 17.53 17.18 -15.40
N THR A 111 17.04 16.24 -16.23
CA THR A 111 17.45 14.83 -16.22
C THR A 111 17.85 14.35 -17.61
N THR A 112 18.81 13.41 -17.67
CA THR A 112 19.16 12.68 -18.90
C THR A 112 19.03 11.18 -18.66
N VAL A 113 18.38 10.49 -19.60
CA VAL A 113 18.19 9.03 -19.56
C VAL A 113 19.16 8.37 -20.51
N TRP A 114 19.98 7.47 -19.96
CA TRP A 114 20.99 6.74 -20.69
C TRP A 114 20.58 5.28 -20.86
N TYR A 115 20.04 4.95 -22.03
CA TYR A 115 19.74 3.57 -22.43
C TYR A 115 21.01 2.78 -22.82
N TYR A 116 22.10 3.50 -23.08
CA TYR A 116 23.44 2.99 -23.40
C TYR A 116 24.46 3.92 -22.72
N ASN A 117 25.70 3.46 -22.54
CA ASN A 117 26.77 4.34 -22.08
C ASN A 117 27.16 5.38 -23.14
N ASP A 118 28.05 6.29 -22.76
CA ASP A 118 28.60 7.36 -23.61
C ASP A 118 29.75 6.91 -24.52
N GLN A 119 30.04 5.60 -24.56
CA GLN A 119 31.01 5.01 -25.47
C GLN A 119 30.36 4.74 -26.83
N THR A 120 31.17 4.72 -27.89
CA THR A 120 30.71 4.49 -29.27
C THR A 120 29.83 3.22 -29.34
N PRO A 121 28.60 3.31 -29.89
CA PRO A 121 27.72 2.15 -30.02
C PRO A 121 28.39 0.99 -30.79
N PRO A 122 27.99 -0.28 -30.55
CA PRO A 122 26.88 -0.72 -29.72
C PRO A 122 27.37 -1.47 -28.46
N ILE A 123 27.33 -0.83 -27.30
CA ILE A 123 27.39 -1.54 -26.01
C ILE A 123 26.00 -1.51 -25.40
N ASN A 124 25.23 -2.57 -25.66
CA ASN A 124 23.88 -2.78 -25.15
C ASN A 124 23.84 -3.54 -23.80
N THR A 125 25.00 -3.73 -23.18
CA THR A 125 25.17 -4.53 -21.95
C THR A 125 25.29 -3.69 -20.69
N THR A 126 25.48 -2.37 -20.79
CA THR A 126 25.54 -1.51 -19.60
C THR A 126 24.17 -1.29 -19.01
N ASN A 127 24.08 -1.28 -17.68
CA ASN A 127 22.84 -0.98 -16.98
C ASN A 127 22.33 0.42 -17.32
N LEU A 128 21.01 0.54 -17.39
CA LEU A 128 20.33 1.80 -17.63
C LEU A 128 20.62 2.77 -16.47
N ARG A 129 20.92 4.02 -16.81
CA ARG A 129 21.17 5.09 -15.84
C ARG A 129 20.34 6.33 -16.14
N ILE A 130 20.04 7.07 -15.10
CA ILE A 130 19.35 8.36 -15.19
C ILE A 130 20.17 9.34 -14.36
N THR A 131 20.61 10.45 -14.96
CA THR A 131 21.56 11.41 -14.35
C THR A 131 20.99 12.82 -14.37
N PRO A 132 21.57 13.76 -13.60
CA PRO A 132 21.39 15.18 -13.85
C PRO A 132 21.74 15.53 -15.30
N SER A 133 21.01 16.45 -15.92
CA SER A 133 21.23 16.86 -17.32
C SER A 133 22.57 17.57 -17.56
N THR A 134 23.23 18.01 -16.50
CA THR A 134 24.58 18.62 -16.54
C THR A 134 25.70 17.57 -16.44
N GLY A 135 25.37 16.29 -16.24
CA GLY A 135 26.31 15.18 -16.09
C GLY A 135 26.33 14.21 -17.28
N GLY A 136 27.40 13.42 -17.37
CA GLY A 136 27.50 12.27 -18.28
C GLY A 136 27.02 10.95 -17.66
N TRP A 137 27.07 9.86 -18.42
CA TRP A 137 26.69 8.51 -17.95
C TRP A 137 27.43 8.06 -16.68
N SER A 138 28.69 8.46 -16.56
CA SER A 138 29.57 8.14 -15.44
C SER A 138 29.38 9.04 -14.21
N ASN A 139 28.40 9.96 -14.23
CA ASN A 139 28.11 10.81 -13.08
C ASN A 139 27.86 9.94 -11.84
N SER A 140 28.53 10.28 -10.73
CA SER A 140 28.35 9.58 -9.48
C SER A 140 26.91 9.69 -9.02
N LEU A 141 26.30 10.89 -9.06
CA LEU A 141 24.90 11.17 -8.74
C LEU A 141 23.97 10.69 -9.84
N HIS A 142 23.35 9.53 -9.64
CA HIS A 142 22.43 8.93 -10.62
C HIS A 142 21.41 7.99 -9.97
N ILE A 143 20.32 7.74 -10.70
CA ILE A 143 19.48 6.55 -10.49
C ILE A 143 20.05 5.44 -11.37
N GLY A 144 20.54 4.38 -10.74
CA GLY A 144 21.11 3.21 -11.38
C GLY A 144 20.16 2.02 -11.29
N LEU A 145 19.82 1.45 -12.45
CA LEU A 145 19.06 0.20 -12.52
C LEU A 145 20.01 -1.00 -12.49
N THR A 146 19.47 -2.18 -12.20
CA THR A 146 20.20 -3.46 -12.23
C THR A 146 20.22 -4.13 -13.61
N GLN A 147 19.51 -3.58 -14.59
CA GLN A 147 19.35 -4.17 -15.93
C GLN A 147 19.69 -3.17 -17.03
N SER A 148 20.17 -3.68 -18.17
CA SER A 148 20.35 -2.88 -19.38
C SER A 148 19.02 -2.63 -20.10
N ALA A 149 18.99 -1.61 -20.96
CA ALA A 149 17.84 -1.34 -21.81
C ALA A 149 17.47 -2.54 -22.71
N ALA A 150 18.48 -3.26 -23.21
CA ALA A 150 18.28 -4.46 -24.03
C ALA A 150 17.67 -5.62 -23.25
N ALA A 151 18.13 -5.89 -22.03
CA ALA A 151 17.57 -6.93 -21.16
C ALA A 151 16.10 -6.63 -20.80
N LEU A 152 15.78 -5.35 -20.59
CA LEU A 152 14.42 -4.90 -20.36
C LEU A 152 13.58 -4.80 -21.64
N GLY A 153 14.20 -4.80 -22.83
CA GLY A 153 13.50 -4.59 -24.11
C GLY A 153 12.87 -3.19 -24.22
N VAL A 154 13.58 -2.16 -23.73
CA VAL A 154 13.12 -0.76 -23.69
C VAL A 154 14.08 0.17 -24.42
N SER A 155 13.61 1.35 -24.80
CA SER A 155 14.41 2.39 -25.43
C SER A 155 13.75 3.76 -25.22
N SER A 156 14.34 4.81 -25.79
CA SER A 156 13.70 6.14 -25.84
C SER A 156 12.39 6.17 -26.63
N THR A 157 12.09 5.14 -27.43
CA THR A 157 10.86 5.04 -28.24
C THR A 157 9.98 3.85 -27.85
N VAL A 158 10.51 2.86 -27.12
CA VAL A 158 9.80 1.68 -26.66
C VAL A 158 9.76 1.70 -25.14
N ASN A 159 8.58 1.97 -24.57
CA ASN A 159 8.36 2.06 -23.13
C ASN A 159 9.37 3.02 -22.43
N PRO A 160 9.44 4.30 -22.84
CA PRO A 160 10.46 5.22 -22.36
C PRO A 160 10.37 5.50 -20.86
N VAL A 161 11.50 5.80 -20.22
CA VAL A 161 11.54 6.22 -18.80
C VAL A 161 10.75 7.50 -18.57
N ILE A 162 10.87 8.49 -19.47
CA ILE A 162 10.10 9.73 -19.37
C ILE A 162 8.71 9.51 -19.97
N GLU A 163 7.72 9.32 -19.10
CA GLU A 163 6.32 9.07 -19.46
C GLU A 163 5.40 9.60 -18.35
N PRO A 164 4.64 10.69 -18.60
CA PRO A 164 3.73 11.25 -17.61
C PRO A 164 2.46 10.40 -17.47
N GLY A 165 1.80 10.54 -16.32
CA GLY A 165 0.43 10.04 -16.13
C GLY A 165 0.29 8.53 -16.02
N VAL A 166 1.37 7.78 -15.77
CA VAL A 166 1.31 6.32 -15.55
C VAL A 166 0.49 5.92 -14.32
N ILE A 167 0.31 6.84 -13.36
CA ILE A 167 -0.59 6.70 -12.20
C ILE A 167 -1.43 7.98 -12.08
N ASN A 168 -2.74 7.84 -11.88
CA ASN A 168 -3.62 8.95 -11.52
C ASN A 168 -3.59 9.18 -10.00
N PHE A 169 -2.55 9.88 -9.53
CA PHE A 169 -2.37 10.16 -8.09
C PHE A 169 -3.54 10.94 -7.48
N THR A 170 -4.18 11.85 -8.23
CA THR A 170 -5.35 12.60 -7.75
C THR A 170 -6.51 11.65 -7.42
N SER A 171 -6.88 10.77 -8.34
CA SER A 171 -7.97 9.81 -8.11
C SER A 171 -7.61 8.80 -7.01
N ALA A 172 -6.36 8.33 -6.98
CA ALA A 172 -5.89 7.44 -5.93
C ALA A 172 -6.00 8.10 -4.56
N PHE A 173 -5.49 9.33 -4.40
CA PHE A 173 -5.54 10.03 -3.11
C PHE A 173 -6.94 10.46 -2.71
N ASN A 174 -7.83 10.86 -3.63
CA ASN A 174 -9.24 11.09 -3.27
C ASN A 174 -9.85 9.83 -2.62
N THR A 175 -9.52 8.65 -3.13
CA THR A 175 -9.98 7.38 -2.56
C THR A 175 -9.31 7.06 -1.22
N LEU A 176 -7.98 7.24 -1.12
CA LEU A 176 -7.24 6.98 0.12
C LEU A 176 -7.68 7.93 1.25
N GLU A 177 -7.88 9.20 0.94
CA GLU A 177 -8.43 10.22 1.85
C GLU A 177 -9.84 9.84 2.30
N SER A 178 -10.72 9.44 1.39
CA SER A 178 -12.07 8.96 1.74
C SER A 178 -12.02 7.71 2.61
N ASN A 179 -11.13 6.76 2.33
CA ASN A 179 -10.96 5.54 3.11
C ASN A 179 -10.45 5.85 4.52
N SER A 180 -9.49 6.77 4.64
CA SER A 180 -8.94 7.21 5.92
C SER A 180 -10.02 7.84 6.80
N THR A 181 -10.80 8.78 6.26
CA THR A 181 -11.94 9.39 6.95
C THR A 181 -13.00 8.36 7.35
N ALA A 182 -13.36 7.45 6.45
CA ALA A 182 -14.35 6.41 6.73
C ALA A 182 -13.89 5.45 7.84
N MET A 183 -12.61 5.06 7.85
CA MET A 183 -12.03 4.26 8.93
C MET A 183 -12.01 5.01 10.26
N GLY A 184 -11.75 6.31 10.25
CA GLY A 184 -11.81 7.17 11.43
C GLY A 184 -13.19 7.29 12.07
N ALA A 185 -14.25 6.97 11.32
CA ALA A 185 -15.63 6.97 11.81
C ALA A 185 -16.10 5.61 12.37
N LEU A 186 -15.26 4.57 12.30
CA LEU A 186 -15.61 3.25 12.80
C LEU A 186 -15.72 3.25 14.33
N THR A 187 -16.67 2.48 14.85
CA THR A 187 -16.85 2.31 16.29
C THR A 187 -15.67 1.56 16.88
N ASP A 188 -15.12 2.11 17.96
CA ASP A 188 -14.09 1.46 18.77
C ASP A 188 -14.64 0.15 19.38
N ASN A 189 -13.89 -0.93 19.19
CA ASN A 189 -14.19 -2.24 19.78
C ASN A 189 -12.92 -2.96 20.28
N ALA A 190 -11.79 -2.25 20.35
CA ALA A 190 -10.53 -2.84 20.78
C ALA A 190 -10.57 -3.10 22.29
N ILE A 191 -9.99 -4.22 22.70
CA ILE A 191 -9.88 -4.58 24.12
C ILE A 191 -8.43 -4.38 24.55
N VAL A 192 -8.20 -3.35 25.37
CA VAL A 192 -6.88 -2.94 25.85
C VAL A 192 -6.73 -3.31 27.33
N TYR A 193 -5.56 -3.83 27.71
CA TYR A 193 -5.18 -4.09 29.10
C TYR A 193 -3.89 -3.38 29.46
N ASN A 194 -3.71 -3.07 30.74
CA ASN A 194 -2.40 -2.72 31.29
C ASN A 194 -1.55 -3.99 31.40
N VAL A 195 -0.35 -3.99 30.79
CA VAL A 195 0.59 -5.12 30.83
C VAL A 195 0.91 -5.56 32.27
N ASP A 196 1.00 -4.60 33.19
CA ASP A 196 1.39 -4.86 34.59
C ASP A 196 0.22 -5.35 35.46
N ASN A 197 -1.03 -5.34 34.96
CA ASN A 197 -2.21 -5.79 35.70
C ASN A 197 -3.31 -6.34 34.78
N ILE A 198 -3.02 -7.41 34.04
CA ILE A 198 -3.99 -8.07 33.16
C ILE A 198 -5.24 -8.55 33.94
N SER A 199 -5.07 -9.03 35.17
CA SER A 199 -6.18 -9.48 36.04
C SER A 199 -7.15 -8.36 36.45
N GLY A 200 -6.74 -7.10 36.31
CA GLY A 200 -7.58 -5.94 36.61
C GLY A 200 -8.71 -5.70 35.59
N GLY A 201 -8.73 -6.44 34.49
CA GLY A 201 -9.69 -6.27 33.40
C GLY A 201 -9.26 -5.21 32.37
N PRO A 202 -10.08 -4.99 31.32
CA PRO A 202 -9.80 -3.98 30.29
C PRO A 202 -9.72 -2.57 30.87
N ILE A 203 -8.84 -1.74 30.30
CA ILE A 203 -8.65 -0.33 30.67
C ILE A 203 -9.29 0.60 29.64
N SER A 204 -9.61 1.84 30.05
CA SER A 204 -10.09 2.87 29.11
C SER A 204 -9.00 3.32 28.16
N HIS A 205 -9.40 3.89 27.02
CA HIS A 205 -8.48 4.36 25.98
C HIS A 205 -7.97 5.79 26.20
N THR A 206 -8.11 6.29 27.43
CA THR A 206 -7.73 7.64 27.84
C THR A 206 -6.58 7.56 28.83
N ASN A 207 -5.54 8.37 28.67
CA ASN A 207 -4.35 8.36 29.55
C ASN A 207 -3.77 6.95 29.76
N MET A 208 -3.54 6.21 28.67
CA MET A 208 -3.04 4.84 28.76
C MET A 208 -1.66 4.78 29.44
N PRO A 209 -1.34 3.68 30.15
CA PRO A 209 0.00 3.44 30.68
C PRO A 209 1.01 3.34 29.53
N ASN A 210 2.31 3.44 29.82
CA ASN A 210 3.36 3.36 28.80
C ASN A 210 3.53 1.96 28.18
N LYS A 211 2.88 0.93 28.72
CA LYS A 211 2.84 -0.43 28.16
C LYS A 211 1.42 -0.96 28.16
N ILE A 212 0.94 -1.34 26.98
CA ILE A 212 -0.41 -1.91 26.82
C ILE A 212 -0.37 -3.27 26.13
N ARG A 213 -1.41 -4.06 26.36
CA ARG A 213 -1.67 -5.32 25.66
C ARG A 213 -3.03 -5.31 24.98
N LEU A 214 -3.07 -5.69 23.72
CA LEU A 214 -4.29 -5.83 22.93
C LEU A 214 -4.74 -7.29 22.86
N PHE A 215 -6.03 -7.51 23.09
CA PHE A 215 -6.70 -8.80 22.90
C PHE A 215 -7.62 -8.66 21.69
N LEU A 216 -7.24 -9.30 20.57
CA LEU A 216 -7.93 -9.11 19.30
C LEU A 216 -9.07 -10.12 19.14
N ASN A 217 -10.27 -9.60 18.91
CA ASN A 217 -11.42 -10.39 18.49
C ASN A 217 -11.25 -10.88 17.04
N PRO A 218 -11.87 -12.01 16.66
CA PRO A 218 -12.00 -12.37 15.25
C PRO A 218 -12.61 -11.23 14.42
N GLY A 219 -12.01 -10.94 13.26
CA GLY A 219 -12.39 -9.86 12.37
C GLY A 219 -11.65 -8.54 12.65
N LEU A 220 -12.35 -7.43 12.40
CA LEU A 220 -11.84 -6.08 12.52
C LEU A 220 -11.85 -5.62 13.98
N ASN A 221 -10.69 -5.20 14.46
CA ASN A 221 -10.50 -4.50 15.72
C ASN A 221 -10.16 -3.04 15.42
N VAL A 222 -10.86 -2.11 16.06
CA VAL A 222 -10.71 -0.67 15.88
C VAL A 222 -10.36 -0.07 17.23
N LEU A 223 -9.22 0.59 17.31
CA LEU A 223 -8.78 1.36 18.46
C LEU A 223 -8.81 2.85 18.10
N ASN A 224 -9.70 3.63 18.70
CA ASN A 224 -9.81 5.07 18.51
C ASN A 224 -9.16 5.79 19.69
N VAL A 225 -8.15 6.61 19.42
CA VAL A 225 -7.31 7.23 20.45
C VAL A 225 -6.91 8.64 20.05
N ASN A 226 -6.71 9.52 21.03
CA ASN A 226 -5.93 10.73 20.80
C ASN A 226 -4.46 10.42 21.10
N TYR A 227 -3.58 11.11 20.39
CA TYR A 227 -2.15 11.15 20.60
C TYR A 227 -1.80 11.47 22.04
N SER A 228 -2.52 12.37 22.71
CA SER A 228 -2.31 12.65 24.14
C SER A 228 -2.45 11.40 25.03
N ASP A 229 -3.28 10.44 24.63
CA ASP A 229 -3.54 9.20 25.37
C ASP A 229 -2.45 8.15 25.13
N ILE A 230 -1.71 8.25 24.02
CA ILE A 230 -0.77 7.22 23.55
C ILE A 230 0.66 7.72 23.31
N GLN A 231 0.93 9.02 23.45
CA GLN A 231 2.24 9.63 23.20
C GLN A 231 3.33 9.12 24.14
N ASN A 232 2.94 8.60 25.31
CA ASN A 232 3.85 8.01 26.29
C ASN A 232 4.00 6.50 26.14
N LEU A 233 3.33 5.89 25.15
CA LEU A 233 3.51 4.47 24.86
C LEU A 233 4.97 4.20 24.51
N GLN A 234 5.49 3.16 25.12
CA GLN A 234 6.78 2.56 24.81
C GLN A 234 6.58 1.18 24.16
N GLU A 235 5.49 0.49 24.49
CA GLU A 235 5.22 -0.86 24.00
C GLU A 235 3.72 -1.09 23.77
N ILE A 236 3.41 -1.70 22.63
CA ILE A 236 2.11 -2.33 22.36
C ILE A 236 2.37 -3.81 22.15
N GLY A 237 1.89 -4.63 23.07
CA GLY A 237 1.92 -6.08 22.97
C GLY A 237 0.60 -6.66 22.48
N PHE A 238 0.64 -7.90 22.00
CA PHE A 238 -0.54 -8.71 21.71
C PHE A 238 -0.59 -9.92 22.62
N ASP A 239 -1.79 -10.37 22.96
CA ASP A 239 -1.93 -11.68 23.60
C ASP A 239 -1.46 -12.81 22.65
N ASN A 240 -0.78 -13.81 23.23
CA ASN A 240 -0.20 -14.94 22.49
C ASN A 240 -1.23 -15.70 21.65
N SER A 241 -2.47 -15.76 22.12
CA SER A 241 -3.54 -16.50 21.46
C SER A 241 -4.31 -15.67 20.43
N THR A 242 -4.10 -14.35 20.41
CA THR A 242 -4.80 -13.42 19.51
C THR A 242 -3.88 -12.41 18.80
N PRO A 243 -2.78 -12.82 18.15
CA PRO A 243 -1.95 -11.89 17.40
C PRO A 243 -2.63 -11.39 16.12
N PRO A 244 -2.17 -10.26 15.53
CA PRO A 244 -2.61 -9.80 14.23
C PRO A 244 -2.37 -10.86 13.15
N SER A 245 -3.41 -11.14 12.35
CA SER A 245 -3.45 -12.17 11.32
C SER A 245 -4.58 -11.90 10.31
N ALA A 246 -4.67 -12.73 9.28
CA ALA A 246 -5.74 -12.64 8.27
C ALA A 246 -7.16 -12.76 8.85
N THR A 247 -7.29 -13.33 10.06
CA THR A 247 -8.58 -13.50 10.76
C THR A 247 -8.77 -12.51 11.91
N ARG A 248 -7.77 -11.69 12.24
CA ARG A 248 -7.75 -10.71 13.34
C ARG A 248 -6.90 -9.53 12.93
N TYR A 249 -7.49 -8.44 12.49
CA TYR A 249 -6.74 -7.29 12.00
C TYR A 249 -7.11 -6.03 12.77
N LEU A 250 -6.14 -5.14 12.89
CA LEU A 250 -6.19 -3.97 13.76
C LEU A 250 -6.08 -2.70 12.93
N VAL A 251 -7.03 -1.79 13.16
CA VAL A 251 -6.96 -0.39 12.73
C VAL A 251 -6.84 0.46 13.98
N ILE A 252 -5.75 1.23 14.08
CA ILE A 252 -5.53 2.22 15.13
C ILE A 252 -5.79 3.59 14.52
N ASN A 253 -6.90 4.22 14.88
CA ASN A 253 -7.24 5.58 14.46
C ASN A 253 -6.68 6.58 15.48
N VAL A 254 -5.74 7.42 15.04
CA VAL A 254 -5.19 8.52 15.85
C VAL A 254 -5.92 9.80 15.45
N MET A 255 -6.81 10.26 16.31
CA MET A 255 -7.87 11.22 15.96
C MET A 255 -7.45 12.69 15.96
N ASN A 256 -6.17 12.99 16.24
CA ASN A 256 -5.66 14.35 16.34
C ASN A 256 -5.68 15.09 15.01
N SER A 257 -5.89 16.40 15.10
CA SER A 257 -5.57 17.35 14.06
C SER A 257 -4.18 17.98 14.29
N GLY A 258 -3.67 18.68 13.28
CA GLY A 258 -2.38 19.37 13.39
C GLY A 258 -1.19 18.42 13.21
N SER A 259 -0.19 18.53 14.10
CA SER A 259 1.05 17.73 14.03
C SER A 259 1.22 16.88 15.28
N VAL A 260 1.78 15.68 15.10
CA VAL A 260 2.13 14.74 16.17
C VAL A 260 3.53 14.20 15.93
N SER A 261 4.25 13.87 17.00
CA SER A 261 5.64 13.43 16.91
C SER A 261 5.89 12.24 17.80
N TRP A 262 5.87 11.05 17.24
CA TRP A 262 6.44 9.89 17.93
C TRP A 262 7.96 10.04 17.94
N SER A 263 8.48 10.28 19.14
CA SER A 263 9.91 10.31 19.45
C SER A 263 10.19 9.47 20.70
N GLY A 264 11.42 8.96 20.82
CA GLY A 264 11.85 8.19 22.00
C GLY A 264 11.74 6.68 21.84
N ASN A 265 11.45 5.98 22.94
CA ASN A 265 11.52 4.51 23.04
C ASN A 265 10.23 3.79 22.60
N PHE A 266 9.38 4.44 21.78
CA PHE A 266 8.18 3.80 21.24
C PHE A 266 8.59 2.66 20.30
N ASN A 267 8.46 1.44 20.79
CA ASN A 267 8.71 0.22 20.04
C ASN A 267 7.36 -0.46 19.72
N ALA A 268 6.87 -0.24 18.52
CA ALA A 268 5.67 -0.92 18.03
C ALA A 268 5.96 -2.37 17.58
N VAL A 269 7.24 -2.76 17.45
CA VAL A 269 7.71 -4.10 17.09
C VAL A 269 8.03 -4.97 18.34
N GLY A 270 8.03 -4.36 19.52
CA GLY A 270 7.97 -4.99 20.85
C GLY A 270 9.28 -5.51 21.44
N LEU A 271 9.41 -5.38 22.77
CA LEU A 271 10.02 -6.37 23.67
C LEU A 271 9.60 -6.20 25.16
N SER A 272 9.03 -7.29 25.69
CA SER A 272 8.92 -7.79 27.09
C SER A 272 8.10 -6.99 28.13
N THR A 273 7.02 -7.55 28.70
CA THR A 273 6.95 -8.85 29.43
C THR A 273 5.60 -9.57 29.27
N GLY A 274 5.59 -10.78 28.67
CA GLY A 274 4.52 -11.78 28.80
C GLY A 274 3.50 -11.96 27.65
N GLY A 275 3.80 -11.49 26.43
CA GLY A 275 2.95 -11.64 25.22
C GLY A 275 3.78 -11.98 23.95
N SER A 276 3.12 -12.19 22.80
CA SER A 276 3.74 -12.63 21.53
C SER A 276 3.81 -11.48 20.55
N TYR A 277 4.86 -11.50 19.74
CA TYR A 277 5.22 -10.45 18.81
C TYR A 277 4.29 -10.41 17.59
N ALA A 278 4.06 -9.22 17.03
CA ALA A 278 3.84 -9.13 15.60
C ALA A 278 5.18 -9.44 14.92
N THR A 279 5.27 -10.55 14.19
CA THR A 279 6.46 -10.91 13.40
C THR A 279 6.08 -11.05 11.95
N GLY A 280 6.92 -10.54 11.05
CA GLY A 280 6.77 -10.72 9.60
C GLY A 280 5.34 -10.42 9.12
N ASN A 281 4.63 -11.44 8.67
CA ASN A 281 3.27 -11.34 8.13
C ASN A 281 2.25 -10.64 9.06
N SER A 282 2.47 -10.58 10.38
CA SER A 282 1.55 -9.86 11.28
C SER A 282 1.50 -8.36 10.99
N TYR A 283 2.59 -7.75 10.51
CA TYR A 283 2.62 -6.31 10.19
C TYR A 283 1.63 -5.93 9.08
N SER A 284 1.41 -6.85 8.12
CA SER A 284 0.40 -6.71 7.07
C SER A 284 -1.05 -6.70 7.57
N HIS A 285 -1.29 -6.83 8.88
CA HIS A 285 -2.60 -6.86 9.52
C HIS A 285 -2.78 -5.75 10.57
N ILE A 286 -1.86 -4.78 10.60
CA ILE A 286 -1.93 -3.59 11.45
C ILE A 286 -1.90 -2.34 10.55
N LEU A 287 -2.85 -1.43 10.75
CA LEU A 287 -2.90 -0.14 10.07
C LEU A 287 -3.05 0.98 11.08
N TRP A 288 -2.16 1.97 11.00
CA TRP A 288 -2.24 3.22 11.73
C TRP A 288 -2.85 4.29 10.85
N ASN A 289 -4.09 4.66 11.14
CA ASN A 289 -4.85 5.63 10.38
C ASN A 289 -4.77 7.01 11.05
N PHE A 290 -4.48 8.04 10.26
CA PHE A 290 -4.42 9.43 10.71
C PHE A 290 -5.48 10.26 9.97
N PRO A 291 -6.78 10.06 10.28
CA PRO A 291 -7.89 10.60 9.48
C PRO A 291 -7.99 12.12 9.50
N ASN A 292 -7.54 12.76 10.59
CA ASN A 292 -7.70 14.20 10.80
C ASN A 292 -6.37 14.97 10.75
N LEU A 293 -5.25 14.26 10.57
CA LEU A 293 -3.92 14.84 10.68
C LEU A 293 -3.56 15.55 9.37
N THR A 294 -3.38 16.87 9.41
CA THR A 294 -3.07 17.69 8.23
C THR A 294 -1.68 18.32 8.27
N GLY A 295 -1.03 18.29 9.43
CA GLY A 295 0.34 18.76 9.63
C GLY A 295 1.36 17.65 9.46
N ASN A 296 2.29 17.57 10.41
CA ASN A 296 3.41 16.64 10.36
C ASN A 296 3.16 15.45 11.28
N LEU A 297 3.35 14.23 10.75
CA LEU A 297 3.60 13.02 11.51
C LEU A 297 5.11 12.79 11.54
N THR A 298 5.75 13.07 12.66
CA THR A 298 7.16 12.71 12.86
C THR A 298 7.24 11.32 13.47
N ILE A 299 7.96 10.43 12.80
CA ILE A 299 8.29 9.09 13.28
C ILE A 299 9.80 9.05 13.50
N SER A 300 10.17 9.02 14.76
CA SER A 300 11.54 8.96 15.26
C SER A 300 11.57 8.05 16.49
N GLY A 301 12.63 7.28 16.70
CA GLY A 301 12.67 6.30 17.80
C GLY A 301 12.86 4.88 17.31
N SER A 302 12.22 3.91 17.95
CA SER A 302 12.36 2.47 17.63
C SER A 302 11.54 2.07 16.40
N ALA A 303 11.55 0.77 16.04
CA ALA A 303 10.88 0.28 14.86
C ALA A 303 9.35 0.45 14.93
N TRP A 304 8.74 0.80 13.80
CA TRP A 304 7.30 0.98 13.63
C TRP A 304 6.67 -0.29 13.06
N ALA A 305 5.58 -0.78 13.63
CA ALA A 305 4.88 -1.98 13.15
C ALA A 305 3.56 -1.62 12.46
N GLY A 306 3.41 -2.07 11.22
CA GLY A 306 2.20 -1.89 10.42
C GLY A 306 2.24 -0.68 9.51
N THR A 307 1.21 -0.57 8.67
CA THR A 307 1.10 0.49 7.67
C THR A 307 0.88 1.86 8.33
N VAL A 308 1.65 2.85 7.89
CA VAL A 308 1.43 4.28 8.20
C VAL A 308 0.48 4.84 7.14
N PHE A 309 -0.78 5.08 7.51
CA PHE A 309 -1.83 5.56 6.62
C PHE A 309 -2.21 7.01 6.96
N ALA A 310 -1.49 7.95 6.37
CA ALA A 310 -1.57 9.39 6.65
C ALA A 310 -1.78 10.23 5.36
N PRO A 311 -2.85 9.97 4.58
CA PRO A 311 -3.00 10.57 3.24
C PRO A 311 -3.11 12.10 3.24
N PHE A 312 -3.47 12.71 4.37
CA PHE A 312 -3.57 14.16 4.54
C PHE A 312 -2.31 14.84 5.10
N ALA A 313 -1.39 14.07 5.69
CA ALA A 313 -0.26 14.59 6.46
C ALA A 313 1.09 14.35 5.79
N ASN A 314 2.05 15.19 6.18
CA ASN A 314 3.46 14.98 5.84
C ASN A 314 4.05 13.98 6.81
N VAL A 315 4.74 12.96 6.33
CA VAL A 315 5.43 11.97 7.16
C VAL A 315 6.92 12.29 7.17
N TYR A 316 7.44 12.61 8.35
CA TYR A 316 8.86 12.83 8.59
C TYR A 316 9.44 11.59 9.25
N LYS A 317 10.24 10.83 8.51
CA LYS A 317 11.00 9.70 9.05
C LYS A 317 12.39 10.17 9.44
N SER A 318 12.72 10.06 10.72
CA SER A 318 14.07 10.29 11.24
C SER A 318 14.54 9.11 12.10
N GLY A 319 15.82 9.13 12.51
CA GLY A 319 16.46 8.00 13.18
C GLY A 319 16.82 6.83 12.26
N ASN A 320 17.32 5.76 12.87
CA ASN A 320 17.85 4.55 12.23
C ASN A 320 16.90 3.35 12.24
N SER A 321 15.73 3.47 12.87
CA SER A 321 14.79 2.36 12.97
C SER A 321 13.96 2.15 11.72
N ASN A 322 13.47 0.94 11.54
CA ASN A 322 12.68 0.56 10.38
C ASN A 322 11.21 0.90 10.53
N ILE A 323 10.53 1.07 9.40
CA ILE A 323 9.06 0.95 9.33
C ILE A 323 8.77 -0.43 8.73
N GLU A 324 8.21 -1.31 9.56
CA GLU A 324 7.69 -2.62 9.19
C GLU A 324 6.29 -2.46 8.58
N GLY A 325 6.21 -1.85 7.40
CA GLY A 325 4.93 -1.46 6.83
C GLY A 325 5.00 -0.58 5.59
N GLN A 326 3.86 -0.52 4.90
CA GLN A 326 3.63 0.48 3.85
C GLN A 326 3.54 1.90 4.45
N VAL A 327 4.01 2.91 3.71
CA VAL A 327 3.83 4.32 4.04
C VAL A 327 3.02 4.99 2.94
N ILE A 328 1.86 5.53 3.32
CA ILE A 328 1.00 6.33 2.44
C ILE A 328 0.85 7.71 3.07
N ALA A 329 1.31 8.73 2.35
CA ALA A 329 1.42 10.08 2.90
C ALA A 329 1.06 11.16 1.88
N LYS A 330 0.72 12.36 2.34
CA LYS A 330 0.69 13.53 1.46
C LYS A 330 2.08 13.83 0.90
N GLN A 331 3.08 13.88 1.78
CA GLN A 331 4.49 14.06 1.45
C GLN A 331 5.33 13.16 2.36
N PHE A 332 6.46 12.66 1.86
CA PHE A 332 7.41 11.88 2.66
C PHE A 332 8.77 12.56 2.73
N ILE A 333 9.31 12.71 3.93
CA ILE A 333 10.61 13.33 4.16
C ILE A 333 11.44 12.40 5.03
N MET A 334 12.51 11.86 4.46
CA MET A 334 13.51 11.11 5.20
C MET A 334 14.65 12.04 5.61
N ASN A 335 14.66 12.44 6.88
CA ASN A 335 15.56 13.47 7.40
C ASN A 335 16.77 12.90 8.17
N SER A 336 16.95 11.58 8.23
CA SER A 336 18.13 10.98 8.84
C SER A 336 19.21 10.65 7.81
N GLY A 337 20.47 10.85 8.18
CA GLY A 337 21.63 10.26 7.49
C GLY A 337 21.98 8.87 8.03
N SER A 338 21.07 8.23 8.80
CA SER A 338 21.38 7.14 9.71
C SER A 338 20.62 5.83 9.45
N GLY A 339 20.04 5.61 8.27
CA GLY A 339 19.87 4.23 7.81
C GLY A 339 18.58 3.47 8.12
N GLY A 340 17.47 4.11 8.54
CA GLY A 340 16.20 3.38 8.75
C GLY A 340 15.51 2.95 7.45
N GLU A 341 15.11 1.68 7.36
CA GLU A 341 14.54 1.04 6.16
C GLU A 341 13.01 1.12 6.12
N LEU A 342 12.43 1.00 4.93
CA LEU A 342 11.00 0.73 4.75
C LEU A 342 10.83 -0.72 4.29
N HIS A 343 10.16 -1.55 5.09
CA HIS A 343 9.91 -2.96 4.76
C HIS A 343 8.51 -3.10 4.12
N PRO A 344 8.30 -4.06 3.20
CA PRO A 344 7.17 -4.02 2.26
C PRO A 344 5.94 -4.76 2.81
N TRP A 345 5.61 -4.55 4.09
CA TRP A 345 4.43 -5.13 4.71
C TRP A 345 3.18 -4.30 4.43
N THR A 346 2.56 -4.52 3.26
CA THR A 346 1.31 -3.84 2.88
C THR A 346 0.14 -4.35 3.70
N PHE A 347 -0.80 -3.47 4.04
CA PHE A 347 -2.02 -3.86 4.72
C PHE A 347 -2.93 -4.66 3.78
N LEU A 348 -3.17 -5.93 4.11
CA LEU A 348 -3.92 -6.88 3.30
C LEU A 348 -5.44 -6.91 3.56
N PRO A 349 -5.92 -6.75 4.81
CA PRO A 349 -7.34 -6.87 5.11
C PRO A 349 -8.22 -5.89 4.36
N THR A 350 -9.44 -6.30 4.03
CA THR A 350 -10.50 -5.37 3.66
C THR A 350 -11.09 -4.76 4.92
N VAL A 351 -11.28 -3.45 4.90
CA VAL A 351 -12.07 -2.73 5.89
C VAL A 351 -13.33 -2.21 5.21
N LEU A 352 -14.48 -2.79 5.54
CA LEU A 352 -15.76 -2.32 5.06
C LEU A 352 -16.16 -1.09 5.89
N PRO A 353 -16.55 0.04 5.28
CA PRO A 353 -17.21 1.11 6.00
C PRO A 353 -18.47 0.55 6.66
N THR A 354 -18.68 0.87 7.94
CA THR A 354 -19.86 0.44 8.71
C THR A 354 -21.14 0.77 7.94
N GLY A 355 -21.98 -0.24 7.72
CA GLY A 355 -23.26 -0.12 6.99
C GLY A 355 -23.35 -0.98 5.72
N SER A 356 -22.21 -1.48 5.21
CA SER A 356 -22.22 -2.48 4.14
C SER A 356 -22.06 -3.87 4.75
N ALA A 357 -23.15 -4.51 5.16
CA ALA A 357 -23.10 -5.94 5.40
C ALA A 357 -22.56 -6.62 4.12
N PRO A 358 -21.67 -7.64 4.21
CA PRO A 358 -21.32 -8.42 3.04
C PRO A 358 -22.62 -9.05 2.53
N SER A 359 -23.14 -8.59 1.40
CA SER A 359 -24.23 -9.29 0.75
C SER A 359 -23.66 -10.63 0.32
N THR A 360 -24.10 -11.71 0.94
CA THR A 360 -23.87 -13.09 0.48
C THR A 360 -24.61 -13.28 -0.83
N SER A 361 -24.08 -12.73 -1.92
CA SER A 361 -24.49 -13.10 -3.27
C SER A 361 -23.74 -14.38 -3.63
N ILE A 362 -24.33 -15.52 -3.30
CA ILE A 362 -23.96 -16.79 -3.94
C ILE A 362 -24.18 -16.57 -5.44
N CYS A 363 -23.10 -16.51 -6.22
CA CYS A 363 -23.19 -16.56 -7.66
C CYS A 363 -23.76 -17.94 -8.00
N ALA A 364 -25.07 -18.01 -8.23
CA ALA A 364 -25.69 -19.20 -8.79
C ALA A 364 -25.02 -19.45 -10.14
N SER A 365 -24.34 -20.59 -10.24
CA SER A 365 -23.81 -21.10 -11.50
C SER A 365 -24.92 -21.09 -12.55
N PRO A 366 -24.69 -20.63 -13.79
CA PRO A 366 -25.72 -20.66 -14.80
C PRO A 366 -26.12 -22.12 -15.07
N THR A 367 -27.36 -22.45 -14.71
CA THR A 367 -28.01 -23.70 -15.08
C THR A 367 -27.89 -23.88 -16.59
N THR A 368 -27.37 -25.02 -16.99
CA THR A 368 -27.26 -25.45 -18.38
C THR A 368 -28.63 -25.34 -19.07
N SER A 369 -28.70 -24.48 -20.08
CA SER A 369 -29.80 -24.45 -21.04
C SER A 369 -29.85 -25.77 -21.78
N SER A 370 -30.87 -26.59 -21.51
CA SER A 370 -31.16 -27.79 -22.29
C SER A 370 -31.64 -27.37 -23.68
N PHE A 371 -30.80 -27.61 -24.69
CA PHE A 371 -31.19 -27.56 -26.09
C PHE A 371 -32.28 -28.62 -26.36
N THR A 372 -33.48 -28.17 -26.70
CA THR A 372 -34.54 -29.02 -27.22
C THR A 372 -34.22 -29.35 -28.69
N THR A 373 -33.69 -30.54 -28.96
CA THR A 373 -33.54 -31.07 -30.32
C THR A 373 -34.92 -31.39 -30.92
N PRO A 374 -35.22 -31.03 -32.19
CA PRO A 374 -36.45 -31.45 -32.84
C PRO A 374 -36.44 -32.97 -33.08
N ARG A 375 -37.55 -33.60 -32.72
CA ARG A 375 -37.86 -35.02 -32.89
C ARG A 375 -37.97 -35.36 -34.39
N SER A 376 -36.95 -36.01 -34.94
CA SER A 376 -37.08 -36.76 -36.20
C SER A 376 -37.74 -38.11 -35.92
N THR A 377 -38.85 -38.35 -36.60
CA THR A 377 -39.54 -39.63 -36.66
C THR A 377 -38.84 -40.51 -37.68
N VAL A 378 -38.49 -41.77 -37.35
CA VAL A 378 -38.56 -42.93 -38.26
C VAL A 378 -38.13 -44.22 -37.53
N LEU A 379 -39.07 -45.16 -37.55
CA LEU A 379 -39.03 -46.64 -37.50
C LEU A 379 -38.07 -47.41 -36.58
N SER A 380 -38.71 -48.01 -35.56
CA SER A 380 -38.70 -49.44 -35.20
C SER A 380 -37.85 -50.38 -36.07
N ARG A 381 -36.85 -51.02 -35.45
CA ARG A 381 -36.66 -52.47 -35.50
C ARG A 381 -35.91 -52.97 -34.27
N ARG A 382 -36.61 -53.76 -33.46
CA ARG A 382 -36.01 -54.58 -32.39
C ARG A 382 -35.08 -55.61 -33.00
N SER A 383 -33.84 -55.61 -32.54
CA SER A 383 -32.94 -56.76 -32.51
C SER A 383 -33.32 -57.68 -31.33
N ARG A 384 -33.25 -58.99 -31.53
CA ARG A 384 -32.84 -59.98 -30.51
C ARG A 384 -32.65 -61.38 -31.15
N PRO A 385 -31.95 -62.33 -30.51
CA PRO A 385 -30.55 -62.62 -30.85
C PRO A 385 -30.28 -64.11 -31.17
N SER A 386 -29.02 -64.40 -31.53
CA SER A 386 -28.27 -65.66 -31.35
C SER A 386 -28.67 -66.91 -32.15
N ARG A 387 -27.74 -67.40 -33.00
CA ARG A 387 -26.96 -68.65 -32.81
C ARG A 387 -26.02 -68.91 -34.00
N CYS A 388 -24.72 -69.05 -33.74
CA CYS A 388 -23.80 -69.96 -34.45
C CYS A 388 -24.16 -71.41 -34.02
N PRO A 389 -23.82 -72.48 -34.75
CA PRO A 389 -22.69 -72.69 -35.66
C PRO A 389 -23.00 -72.45 -37.14
#